data_AF-A0A8S3WDG1-F1
#
_entry.id   AF-A0A8S3WDG1-F1
#
_cell.length_a   1.000
_cell.length_b   1.000
_cell.length_c   1.000
_cell.angle_alpha   90.00
_cell.angle_beta   90.00
_cell.angle_gamma   90.00
#
_symmetry.space_group_name_H-M   'P 1'
#
loop_
_entity.id
_entity.type
_entity.pdbx_description
1 polymer ?
#
loop_
_entity_poly.entity_id
_entity_poly.type
_entity_poly.pdbx_seq_one_letter_code
_entity_poly.pdbx_strand_id
1 'polypeptide(L)'
;MKPAIVVDYNKAKGAVDLSDQMAAYQTPLRKTLKWYKKVAFDLILNIAMVNALVLYKTVTNKHVSIVDFRKEILKSFWQNLPHPERLQNGRQEGNTCFRKEKDLL
;
A
#
# COMPACT_ATOMS: atom_id res chain seq x y z
N MET A 1 6.48 18.09 40.80
CA MET A 1 7.41 17.86 39.67
C MET A 1 7.44 16.36 39.38
N LYS A 2 7.30 15.95 38.12
CA LYS A 2 7.45 14.53 37.74
C LYS A 2 8.95 14.24 37.57
N PRO A 3 9.48 13.10 38.08
CA PRO A 3 10.90 12.80 37.99
C PRO A 3 11.31 12.60 36.53
N ALA A 4 12.50 13.09 36.16
CA ALA A 4 12.99 13.11 34.77
C ALA A 4 12.96 11.71 34.13
N ILE A 5 13.26 10.66 34.90
CA ILE A 5 13.23 9.27 34.45
C ILE A 5 11.85 8.79 33.99
N VAL A 6 10.78 9.30 34.61
CA VAL A 6 9.39 8.96 34.23
C VAL A 6 8.98 9.70 32.96
N VAL A 7 9.53 10.91 32.75
CA VAL A 7 9.29 11.69 31.52
C VAL A 7 9.99 11.03 30.32
N ASP A 8 11.24 10.61 30.47
CA ASP A 8 12.00 9.94 29.41
C ASP A 8 11.41 8.57 29.05
N TYR A 9 10.99 7.79 30.04
CA TYR A 9 10.33 6.51 29.81
C TYR A 9 9.03 6.66 29.02
N ASN A 10 8.16 7.59 29.43
CA ASN A 10 6.89 7.83 28.74
C ASN A 10 7.09 8.38 27.33
N LYS A 11 8.16 9.14 27.09
CA LYS A 11 8.53 9.65 25.77
C LYS A 11 8.97 8.53 24.83
N ALA A 12 9.75 7.57 25.33
CA ALA A 12 10.19 6.41 24.54
C ALA A 12 9.06 5.40 24.28
N LYS A 13 8.17 5.19 25.26
CA LYS A 13 7.07 4.22 25.17
C LYS A 13 6.10 4.51 24.02
N GLY A 14 5.78 5.79 23.79
CA GLY A 14 4.80 6.18 22.76
C GLY A 14 5.24 5.93 21.31
N ALA A 15 6.53 5.74 21.06
CA ALA A 15 7.03 5.50 19.70
C ALA A 15 6.58 4.13 19.14
N VAL A 16 6.51 3.11 20.00
CA VAL A 16 6.05 1.76 19.63
C VAL A 16 4.55 1.78 19.34
N ASP A 17 3.76 2.41 20.23
CA ASP A 17 2.31 2.53 20.07
C ASP A 17 1.93 3.31 18.81
N LEU A 18 2.69 4.36 18.47
CA LEU A 18 2.47 5.15 17.26
C LEU A 18 2.73 4.32 15.99
N SER A 19 3.81 3.53 15.98
CA SER A 19 4.13 2.64 14.86
C SER A 19 3.06 1.55 14.68
N ASP A 20 2.59 0.95 15.77
CA ASP A 20 1.55 -0.08 15.74
C ASP A 20 0.21 0.48 15.23
N GLN A 21 -0.16 1.69 15.68
CA GLN A 21 -1.32 2.41 15.14
C GLN A 21 -1.19 2.66 13.63
N MET A 22 -0.06 3.19 13.16
CA MET A 22 0.15 3.45 11.74
C MET A 22 0.08 2.17 10.88
N ALA A 23 0.53 1.04 11.41
CA ALA A 23 0.42 -0.27 10.76
C ALA A 23 -1.04 -0.77 10.75
N ALA A 24 -1.75 -0.68 11.87
CA ALA A 24 -3.15 -1.11 11.99
C ALA A 24 -4.07 -0.36 11.01
N TYR A 25 -3.90 0.96 10.86
CA TYR A 25 -4.72 1.79 9.97
C TYR A 25 -4.44 1.57 8.47
N GLN A 26 -3.39 0.82 8.09
CA GLN A 26 -2.93 0.70 6.70
C GLN A 26 -2.98 -0.73 6.16
N THR A 27 -3.94 -1.53 6.61
CA THR A 27 -4.08 -2.91 6.14
C THR A 27 -4.88 -2.96 4.82
N PRO A 28 -4.29 -3.34 3.67
CA PRO A 28 -5.01 -3.62 2.42
C PRO A 28 -5.75 -4.96 2.51
N LEU A 29 -6.65 -5.09 3.49
CA LEU A 29 -7.14 -6.38 3.96
C LEU A 29 -8.17 -6.99 2.97
N ARG A 30 -7.68 -7.80 2.02
CA ARG A 30 -8.51 -8.76 1.26
C ARG A 30 -8.56 -10.08 2.04
N LYS A 31 -9.76 -10.62 2.32
CA LYS A 31 -9.91 -11.92 2.98
C LYS A 31 -9.18 -13.00 2.16
N THR A 32 -8.10 -13.53 2.71
CA THR A 32 -7.25 -14.54 2.05
C THR A 32 -7.15 -15.77 2.95
N LEU A 33 -7.42 -16.95 2.42
CA LEU A 33 -7.37 -18.23 3.15
C LEU A 33 -5.93 -18.66 3.55
N LYS A 34 -4.92 -18.08 2.89
CA LYS A 34 -3.50 -18.40 3.09
C LYS A 34 -2.81 -17.27 3.85
N TRP A 35 -2.54 -17.49 5.14
CA TRP A 35 -1.99 -16.49 6.07
C TRP A 35 -0.67 -15.87 5.58
N TYR A 36 0.22 -16.69 4.99
CA TYR A 36 1.52 -16.24 4.51
C TYR A 36 1.41 -15.23 3.36
N LYS A 37 0.37 -15.34 2.52
CA LYS A 37 0.15 -14.37 1.43
C LYS A 37 -0.21 -13.00 1.99
N LYS A 38 -1.05 -12.96 3.02
CA LYS A 38 -1.39 -11.72 3.73
C LYS A 38 -0.13 -11.06 4.27
N VAL A 39 0.68 -11.81 5.01
CA VAL A 39 1.94 -11.30 5.58
C VAL A 39 2.90 -10.83 4.48
N ALA A 40 3.06 -11.61 3.40
CA ALA A 40 3.94 -11.24 2.30
C ALA A 40 3.48 -9.95 1.59
N PHE A 41 2.19 -9.80 1.30
CA PHE A 41 1.67 -8.57 0.67
C PHE A 41 1.77 -7.38 1.61
N ASP A 42 1.35 -7.52 2.87
CA ASP A 42 1.42 -6.44 3.85
C ASP A 42 2.87 -6.00 4.07
N LEU A 43 3.81 -6.95 4.19
CA LEU A 43 5.22 -6.65 4.41
C LEU A 43 5.87 -6.02 3.18
N ILE A 44 5.78 -6.68 2.02
CA ILE A 44 6.46 -6.24 0.79
C ILE A 44 5.90 -4.91 0.32
N LEU A 45 4.58 -4.72 0.31
CA LEU A 45 3.97 -3.46 -0.14
C LEU A 45 4.26 -2.33 0.83
N ASN A 46 4.18 -2.55 2.14
CA ASN A 46 4.49 -1.48 3.10
C ASN A 46 5.96 -1.09 3.05
N ILE A 47 6.88 -2.05 2.97
CA ILE A 47 8.32 -1.78 2.82
C ILE A 47 8.59 -1.02 1.51
N ALA A 48 8.06 -1.51 0.39
CA ALA A 48 8.25 -0.86 -0.90
C ALA A 48 7.71 0.59 -0.92
N MET A 49 6.54 0.81 -0.31
CA MET A 49 5.94 2.14 -0.21
C MET A 49 6.77 3.11 0.63
N VAL A 50 7.29 2.66 1.78
CA VAL A 50 8.15 3.49 2.64
C VAL A 50 9.46 3.81 1.92
N ASN A 51 10.10 2.83 1.28
CA ASN A 51 11.33 3.04 0.52
C ASN A 51 11.12 4.03 -0.64
N ALA A 52 10.02 3.90 -1.38
CA ALA A 52 9.66 4.83 -2.45
C ALA A 52 9.41 6.26 -1.91
N LEU A 53 8.78 6.39 -0.74
CA LEU A 53 8.57 7.69 -0.09
C LEU A 53 9.90 8.34 0.32
N VAL A 54 10.83 7.58 0.89
CA VAL A 54 12.18 8.07 1.25
C VAL A 54 12.89 8.58 0.00
N LEU A 55 12.89 7.81 -1.08
CA LEU A 55 13.49 8.21 -2.35
C LEU A 55 12.85 9.49 -2.91
N TYR A 56 11.51 9.58 -2.88
CA TYR A 56 10.78 10.76 -3.34
C TYR A 56 11.12 12.02 -2.55
N LYS A 57 11.25 11.89 -1.22
CA LYS A 57 11.68 12.97 -0.33
C LYS A 57 13.09 13.43 -0.65
N THR A 58 14.03 12.51 -0.89
CA THR A 58 15.42 12.83 -1.24
C THR A 58 15.51 13.57 -2.56
N VAL A 59 14.77 13.14 -3.59
CA VAL A 59 14.83 13.75 -4.93
C VAL A 59 14.13 15.11 -4.98
N THR A 60 12.97 15.23 -4.33
CA THR A 60 12.10 16.41 -4.48
C THR A 60 12.27 17.41 -3.33
N ASN A 61 12.95 17.03 -2.24
CA ASN A 61 13.06 17.78 -0.96
C ASN A 61 11.70 18.22 -0.38
N LYS A 62 10.61 17.56 -0.77
CA LYS A 62 9.24 17.87 -0.31
C LYS A 62 8.86 16.95 0.83
N HIS A 63 8.30 17.52 1.88
CA HIS A 63 7.76 16.74 2.99
C HIS A 63 6.30 16.39 2.73
N VAL A 64 6.05 15.15 2.30
CA VAL A 64 4.69 14.62 2.05
C VAL A 64 4.34 13.55 3.08
N SER A 65 3.08 13.53 3.51
CA SER A 65 2.55 12.49 4.39
C SER A 65 2.46 11.16 3.63
N ILE A 66 2.61 10.03 4.32
CA ILE A 66 2.53 8.72 3.66
C ILE A 66 1.14 8.44 3.06
N VAL A 67 0.09 9.03 3.64
CA VAL A 67 -1.29 8.92 3.15
C VAL A 67 -1.46 9.65 1.84
N ASP A 68 -0.95 10.88 1.73
CA ASP A 68 -1.10 11.67 0.50
C ASP A 68 -0.21 11.12 -0.62
N PHE A 69 0.99 10.63 -0.27
CA PHE A 69 1.84 9.91 -1.23
C PHE A 69 1.14 8.67 -1.81
N ARG A 70 0.45 7.88 -0.96
CA ARG A 70 -0.36 6.74 -1.40
C ARG A 70 -1.50 7.17 -2.34
N LYS A 71 -2.19 8.27 -2.04
CA LYS A 71 -3.27 8.81 -2.91
C LYS A 71 -2.75 9.22 -4.28
N GLU A 72 -1.62 9.92 -4.33
CA GLU A 72 -1.01 10.36 -5.60
C GLU A 72 -0.56 9.16 -6.45
N ILE A 73 0.03 8.14 -5.82
CA ILE A 73 0.35 6.88 -6.49
C ILE A 73 -0.92 6.21 -7.03
N LEU A 74 -1.97 6.10 -6.22
CA LEU A 74 -3.23 5.49 -6.66
C LEU A 74 -3.86 6.25 -7.83
N LYS A 75 -3.81 7.59 -7.80
CA LYS A 75 -4.31 8.46 -8.86
C LYS A 75 -3.51 8.28 -10.15
N SER A 76 -2.18 8.22 -10.07
CA SER A 76 -1.34 7.99 -11.25
C SER A 76 -1.56 6.60 -11.83
N PHE A 77 -1.68 5.57 -11.00
CA PHE A 77 -2.06 4.23 -11.48
C PHE A 77 -3.43 4.23 -12.16
N TRP A 78 -4.44 4.87 -11.56
CA TRP A 78 -5.78 4.92 -12.13
C TRP A 78 -5.83 5.57 -13.51
N GLN A 79 -5.10 6.67 -13.70
CA GLN A 79 -5.04 7.38 -14.99
C GLN A 79 -4.33 6.57 -16.08
N ASN A 80 -3.33 5.77 -15.69
CA ASN A 80 -2.54 4.94 -16.59
C ASN A 80 -3.19 3.58 -16.93
N LEU A 81 -4.32 3.23 -16.30
CA LEU A 81 -5.05 2.02 -16.65
C LEU A 81 -5.81 2.19 -17.98
N PRO A 82 -5.83 1.17 -18.85
CA PRO A 82 -6.71 1.16 -20.01
C PRO A 82 -8.15 1.21 -19.49
N HIS A 83 -8.84 2.31 -19.80
CA HIS A 83 -10.24 2.47 -19.43
C HIS A 83 -11.05 1.52 -20.32
N PRO A 84 -12.06 0.79 -19.82
CA PRO A 84 -12.86 -0.12 -20.65
C PRO A 84 -13.54 0.58 -21.84
N GLU A 85 -13.72 1.92 -21.79
CA GLU A 85 -14.17 2.72 -22.94
C GLU A 85 -13.10 2.97 -24.02
N ARG A 86 -11.81 2.89 -23.68
CA ARG A 86 -10.71 3.09 -24.65
C ARG A 86 -10.40 1.85 -25.49
N LEU A 87 -10.98 0.69 -25.17
CA LEU A 87 -10.80 -0.56 -25.91
C LEU A 87 -11.86 -0.80 -27.00
N GLN A 88 -12.86 0.06 -27.15
CA GLN A 88 -13.87 -0.12 -28.21
C GLN A 88 -13.44 0.48 -29.57
N ASN A 89 -12.45 1.38 -29.58
CA ASN A 89 -12.05 2.11 -30.79
C ASN A 89 -10.61 1.83 -31.24
N GLY A 90 -10.12 0.60 -31.09
CA GLY A 90 -8.74 0.30 -31.48
C GLY A 90 -8.38 -1.17 -31.56
N ARG A 91 -8.65 -1.76 -32.72
CA ARG A 91 -7.97 -2.93 -33.32
C ARG A 91 -8.47 -4.32 -32.88
N GLN A 92 -8.97 -5.02 -33.90
CA GLN A 92 -9.41 -6.40 -33.92
C GLN A 92 -8.27 -7.42 -33.74
N GLU A 93 -8.68 -8.61 -33.32
CA GLU A 93 -8.09 -9.95 -33.54
C GLU A 93 -6.77 -10.34 -32.86
N GLY A 94 -6.79 -11.48 -32.17
CA GLY A 94 -5.58 -12.16 -31.68
C GLY A 94 -5.72 -12.98 -30.41
N ASN A 95 -6.57 -14.02 -30.44
CA ASN A 95 -6.39 -15.32 -29.79
C ASN A 95 -5.44 -15.43 -28.57
N THR A 96 -5.97 -15.49 -27.34
CA THR A 96 -5.47 -16.44 -26.32
C THR A 96 -6.52 -16.69 -25.23
N CYS A 97 -7.12 -17.87 -25.32
CA CYS A 97 -7.50 -18.80 -24.25
C CYS A 97 -7.40 -18.30 -22.79
N PHE A 98 -8.55 -18.01 -22.18
CA PHE A 98 -8.76 -18.28 -20.74
C PHE A 98 -10.06 -19.05 -20.59
N ARG A 99 -9.93 -20.39 -20.62
CA ARG A 99 -10.98 -21.35 -20.30
C ARG A 99 -11.44 -21.09 -18.87
N LYS A 100 -12.69 -20.65 -18.71
CA LYS A 100 -13.36 -20.60 -17.41
C LYS A 100 -13.60 -22.05 -16.97
N GLU A 101 -12.95 -22.43 -15.88
CA GLU A 101 -13.28 -23.62 -15.13
C GLU A 101 -14.09 -23.18 -13.92
N LYS A 102 -15.38 -23.54 -13.93
CA LYS A 102 -16.32 -23.68 -12.80
C LYS A 102 -17.70 -23.90 -13.40
N ASP A 103 -18.03 -25.17 -13.62
CA ASP A 103 -19.38 -25.73 -13.55
C ASP A 103 -19.21 -27.25 -13.47
N LEU A 104 -19.01 -27.73 -12.24
CA LEU A 104 -19.21 -29.13 -11.88
C LEU A 104 -19.54 -29.16 -10.37
N LEU A 105 -20.81 -29.51 -10.13
CA LEU A 105 -21.58 -29.61 -8.89
C LEU A 105 -22.36 -28.36 -8.48
#